data_AF-A0A2W0ES32-F1
#
_entry.id   AF-A0A2W0ES32-F1
#
_cell.length_a   1.000
_cell.length_b   1.000
_cell.length_c   1.000
_cell.angle_alpha   90.00
_cell.angle_beta   90.00
_cell.angle_gamma   90.00
#
_symmetry.space_group_name_H-M   'P 1'
#
loop_
_entity.id
_entity.type
_entity.pdbx_description
1 polymer ?
#
loop_
_entity_poly.entity_id
_entity_poly.type
_entity_poly.pdbx_seq_one_letter_code
_entity_poly.pdbx_strand_id
1 'polypeptide(L)'
;MPEEMKKAWPEHYRYIDTIGPEGLEVHCITYQVIGETAQCYYIGDKHTCDLVSGPQYSWTDEAVKKRRKRVLKEGGSWGRRFAYTDKALALRSYKARKSWQMRHAQLSMERAQAAIGYFGNLEVESTIPAGAVTIPSEYIQGLSWGDY
;
A
#
# COMPACT_ATOMS: atom_id res chain seq x y z
N MET A 1 27.80 29.99 19.06
CA MET A 1 27.50 28.59 18.68
C MET A 1 27.13 28.62 17.21
N PRO A 2 27.86 27.92 16.32
CA PRO A 2 27.52 27.94 14.91
C PRO A 2 26.13 27.30 14.75
N GLU A 3 25.23 28.00 14.08
CA GLU A 3 23.95 27.42 13.66
C GLU A 3 24.28 26.21 12.79
N GLU A 4 24.07 25.00 13.31
CA GLU A 4 24.16 23.78 12.52
C GLU A 4 23.20 23.95 11.35
N MET A 5 23.76 24.11 10.14
CA MET A 5 22.98 24.04 8.90
C MET A 5 22.20 22.72 8.96
N LYS A 6 20.90 22.80 9.26
CA LYS A 6 20.00 21.64 9.26
C LYS A 6 20.18 20.97 7.90
N LYS A 7 20.79 19.78 7.90
CA LYS A 7 20.96 18.96 6.71
C LYS A 7 19.61 18.89 6.00
N ALA A 8 19.54 19.44 4.79
CA ALA A 8 18.32 19.48 4.01
C ALA A 8 18.03 18.07 3.48
N TRP A 9 17.24 17.32 4.25
CA TRP A 9 16.81 15.99 3.85
C TRP A 9 15.75 16.07 2.75
N PRO A 10 15.75 15.13 1.79
CA PRO A 10 14.71 15.11 0.76
C PRO A 10 13.35 14.74 1.38
N GLU A 11 12.32 15.47 0.99
CA GLU A 11 10.93 15.09 1.28
C GLU A 11 10.54 13.84 0.49
N HIS A 12 9.63 13.06 1.06
CA HIS A 12 9.11 11.85 0.42
C HIS A 12 7.59 11.91 0.33
N TYR A 13 7.05 11.73 -0.86
CA TYR A 13 5.62 11.82 -1.14
C TYR A 13 4.99 10.45 -1.34
N ARG A 14 3.75 10.32 -0.87
CA ARG A 14 2.90 9.16 -1.14
C ARG A 14 1.45 9.59 -1.22
N TYR A 15 0.78 9.21 -2.32
CA TYR A 15 -0.66 9.37 -2.44
C TYR A 15 -1.39 8.25 -1.69
N ILE A 16 -2.33 8.64 -0.84
CA ILE A 16 -3.28 7.76 -0.18
C ILE A 16 -4.70 8.20 -0.53
N ASP A 17 -5.65 7.33 -0.32
CA ASP A 17 -7.06 7.64 -0.52
C ASP A 17 -7.88 7.26 0.69
N THR A 18 -8.91 8.06 0.94
CA THR A 18 -9.88 7.87 2.02
C THR A 18 -11.27 7.87 1.42
N ILE A 19 -12.10 6.93 1.86
CA ILE A 19 -13.49 6.80 1.42
C ILE A 19 -14.38 7.42 2.50
N GLY A 20 -15.30 8.28 2.07
CA GLY A 20 -16.33 8.87 2.91
C GLY A 20 -17.66 9.00 2.15
N PRO A 21 -18.69 9.59 2.79
CA PRO A 21 -20.01 9.80 2.16
C PRO A 21 -19.95 10.60 0.85
N GLU A 22 -19.01 11.55 0.76
CA GLU A 22 -18.80 12.39 -0.42
C GLU A 22 -18.02 11.69 -1.56
N GLY A 23 -17.58 10.45 -1.32
CA GLY A 23 -16.84 9.64 -2.30
C GLY A 23 -15.38 9.41 -1.91
N LEU A 24 -14.51 9.42 -2.92
CA LEU A 24 -13.09 9.10 -2.78
C LEU A 24 -12.24 10.36 -2.76
N GLU A 25 -11.60 10.63 -1.62
CA GLU A 25 -10.60 11.68 -1.52
C GLU A 25 -9.20 11.12 -1.70
N VAL A 26 -8.37 11.81 -2.48
CA VAL A 26 -6.97 11.40 -2.71
C VAL A 26 -6.03 12.47 -2.17
N HIS A 27 -5.24 12.11 -1.17
CA HIS A 27 -4.33 12.99 -0.45
C HIS A 27 -2.88 12.67 -0.76
N CYS A 28 -2.06 13.69 -1.03
CA CYS A 28 -0.61 13.54 -1.11
C CYS A 28 0.01 13.77 0.27
N ILE A 29 0.41 12.69 0.95
CA ILE A 29 1.12 12.81 2.23
C ILE A 29 2.60 13.08 1.97
N THR A 30 3.13 14.08 2.67
CA THR A 30 4.56 14.36 2.78
C THR A 30 5.12 13.67 4.02
N TYR A 31 6.15 12.87 3.82
CA TYR A 31 6.95 12.22 4.85
C TYR A 31 8.32 12.89 4.93
N GLN A 32 8.82 13.07 6.15
CA GLN A 32 10.13 13.66 6.41
C GLN A 32 11.10 12.57 6.87
N VAL A 33 12.39 12.76 6.58
CA VAL A 33 13.43 11.83 7.04
C VAL A 33 13.71 12.07 8.52
N ILE A 34 13.61 11.01 9.31
CA ILE A 34 13.91 10.99 10.76
C ILE A 34 15.18 10.18 11.08
N GLY A 35 15.75 9.49 10.09
CA GLY A 35 17.01 8.79 10.24
C GLY A 35 17.53 8.28 8.89
N GLU A 36 18.84 8.11 8.80
CA GLU A 36 19.52 7.66 7.59
C GLU A 36 20.51 6.54 7.92
N THR A 37 20.62 5.61 6.98
CA THR A 37 21.72 4.64 6.91
C THR A 37 22.40 4.79 5.55
N ALA A 38 23.47 4.04 5.28
CA ALA A 38 24.09 4.05 3.96
C ALA A 38 23.07 3.73 2.83
N GLN A 39 22.17 2.77 3.04
CA GLN A 39 21.30 2.22 1.99
C GLN A 39 19.87 2.77 1.99
N CYS A 40 19.38 3.30 3.12
CA CYS A 40 17.98 3.69 3.26
C CYS A 40 17.75 4.92 4.12
N TYR A 41 16.62 5.57 3.88
CA TYR A 41 16.00 6.56 4.75
C TYR A 41 14.92 5.90 5.61
N TYR A 42 14.85 6.32 6.86
CA TYR A 42 13.70 6.15 7.73
C TYR A 42 12.87 7.41 7.70
N ILE A 43 11.61 7.29 7.30
CA ILE A 43 10.70 8.41 7.13
C ILE A 43 9.52 8.32 8.10
N GLY A 44 9.03 9.48 8.54
CA GLY A 44 7.85 9.65 9.39
C GLY A 44 6.85 10.61 8.75
N ASP A 45 5.57 10.40 9.02
CA ASP A 45 4.55 11.41 8.73
C ASP A 45 4.64 12.54 9.77
N LYS A 46 3.85 13.61 9.60
CA LYS A 46 3.86 14.77 10.49
C LYS A 46 3.73 14.36 11.97
N HIS A 47 2.79 13.49 12.29
CA HIS A 47 2.59 13.02 13.67
C HIS A 47 3.82 12.26 14.21
N THR A 48 4.44 11.40 13.41
CA THR A 48 5.67 10.70 13.80
C THR A 48 6.83 11.69 13.97
N CYS A 49 6.92 12.72 13.14
CA CYS A 49 7.94 13.76 13.27
C CYS A 49 7.74 14.59 14.53
N ASP A 50 6.50 15.01 14.83
CA ASP A 50 6.14 15.74 16.05
C ASP A 50 6.52 14.91 17.29
N LEU A 51 6.26 13.59 17.25
CA LEU A 51 6.71 12.63 18.27
C LEU A 51 8.22 12.47 18.35
N VAL A 52 9.01 12.78 17.32
CA VAL A 52 10.48 12.73 17.45
C VAL A 52 11.01 14.04 18.01
N SER A 53 10.37 15.17 17.65
CA SER A 53 10.84 16.51 17.98
C SER A 53 10.32 17.13 19.28
N GLY A 54 9.26 16.59 19.88
CA GLY A 54 8.66 17.20 21.07
C GLY A 54 9.35 16.81 22.41
N PRO A 55 8.66 16.97 23.55
CA PRO A 55 9.20 16.60 24.87
C PRO A 55 9.42 15.08 25.00
N GLN A 56 10.67 14.67 25.27
CA GLN A 56 11.14 13.27 25.38
C GLN A 56 10.35 12.35 26.32
N TYR A 57 9.44 12.88 27.14
CA TYR A 57 8.75 12.15 28.21
C TYR A 57 7.58 11.25 27.74
N SER A 58 7.16 11.31 26.47
CA SER A 58 5.97 10.56 25.99
C SER A 58 6.22 9.49 24.91
N TRP A 59 7.46 9.18 24.53
CA TRP A 59 7.74 8.14 23.53
C TRP A 59 9.06 7.41 23.76
N THR A 60 9.03 6.10 23.51
CA THR A 60 10.22 5.25 23.50
C THR A 60 10.79 5.13 22.08
N ASP A 61 12.09 4.85 21.97
CA ASP A 61 12.73 4.50 20.69
C ASP A 61 12.00 3.37 19.96
N GLU A 62 11.38 2.45 20.72
CA GLU A 62 10.56 1.37 20.18
C GLU A 62 9.27 1.88 19.52
N ALA A 63 8.60 2.87 20.12
CA ALA A 63 7.41 3.48 19.56
C ALA A 63 7.72 4.15 18.21
N VAL A 64 8.84 4.86 18.11
CA VAL A 64 9.33 5.48 16.86
C VAL A 64 9.70 4.39 15.83
N LYS A 65 10.40 3.32 16.24
CA LYS A 65 10.76 2.20 15.37
C LYS A 65 9.55 1.49 14.77
N LYS A 66 8.43 1.37 15.50
CA LYS A 66 7.19 0.76 15.01
C LYS A 66 6.46 1.64 13.97
N ARG A 67 6.59 2.96 14.08
CA ARG A 67 5.85 3.91 13.24
C ARG A 67 6.61 4.34 11.99
N ARG A 68 7.94 4.40 12.05
CA ARG A 68 8.79 4.78 10.91
C ARG A 68 8.64 3.83 9.73
N LYS A 69 8.80 4.36 8.51
CA LYS A 69 8.81 3.60 7.26
C LYS A 69 10.20 3.61 6.66
N ARG A 70 10.62 2.50 6.06
CA ARG A 70 11.92 2.36 5.40
C ARG A 70 11.77 2.60 3.91
N VAL A 71 12.60 3.47 3.33
CA VAL A 71 12.69 3.73 1.89
C VAL A 71 14.14 3.58 1.45
N LEU A 72 14.40 2.71 0.48
CA LEU A 72 15.73 2.54 -0.11
C LEU A 72 16.11 3.80 -0.91
N LYS A 73 17.36 4.26 -0.77
CA LYS A 73 17.89 5.40 -1.55
C LYS A 73 17.99 5.04 -3.02
N GLU A 74 18.56 3.87 -3.27
CA GLU A 74 18.61 3.26 -4.58
C GLU A 74 17.59 2.13 -4.64
N GLY A 75 16.55 2.33 -5.44
CA GLY A 75 15.57 1.31 -5.79
C GLY A 75 15.44 1.17 -7.29
N GLY A 76 16.44 1.62 -8.06
CA GLY A 76 16.33 1.79 -9.51
C GLY A 76 15.20 2.75 -9.91
N SER A 77 15.01 2.90 -11.22
CA SER A 77 13.94 3.68 -11.85
C SER A 77 12.55 3.04 -11.74
N TRP A 78 12.49 1.78 -11.28
CA TRP A 78 11.28 0.95 -11.28
C TRP A 78 11.00 0.20 -9.96
N GLY A 79 11.88 0.28 -8.97
CA GLY A 79 11.71 -0.47 -7.73
C GLY A 79 10.52 0.04 -6.92
N ARG A 80 9.76 -0.91 -6.38
CA ARG A 80 8.60 -0.65 -5.52
C ARG A 80 9.09 -0.02 -4.22
N ARG A 81 8.79 1.26 -4.01
CA ARG A 81 9.09 1.99 -2.76
C ARG A 81 7.80 2.39 -2.04
N PHE A 82 7.93 2.59 -0.73
CA PHE A 82 6.84 3.06 0.10
C PHE A 82 6.43 4.51 -0.24
N ALA A 83 7.42 5.38 -0.46
CA ALA A 83 7.26 6.80 -0.82
C ALA A 83 8.39 7.22 -1.77
N TYR A 84 8.22 8.34 -2.46
CA TYR A 84 9.08 8.80 -3.56
C TYR A 84 9.46 10.26 -3.38
N THR A 85 10.67 10.65 -3.78
CA THR A 85 11.12 12.06 -3.70
C THR A 85 10.46 12.96 -4.74
N ASP A 86 9.83 12.39 -5.76
CA ASP A 86 9.08 13.10 -6.79
C ASP A 86 7.58 12.75 -6.72
N LYS A 87 6.73 13.78 -6.82
CA LYS A 87 5.27 13.63 -6.76
C LYS A 87 4.72 12.89 -7.98
N ALA A 88 5.29 13.07 -9.17
CA ALA A 88 4.80 12.37 -10.36
C ALA A 88 5.05 10.87 -10.27
N LEU A 89 6.24 10.45 -9.79
CA LEU A 89 6.55 9.06 -9.47
C LEU A 89 5.65 8.51 -8.36
N ALA A 90 5.37 9.28 -7.30
CA ALA A 90 4.46 8.87 -6.24
C ALA A 90 3.04 8.62 -6.77
N LEU A 91 2.54 9.49 -7.66
CA LEU A 91 1.23 9.33 -8.28
C LEU A 91 1.18 8.13 -9.22
N ARG A 92 2.24 7.91 -10.01
CA ARG A 92 2.38 6.72 -10.85
C ARG A 92 2.32 5.44 -10.02
N SER A 93 3.02 5.42 -8.89
CA SER A 93 2.96 4.30 -7.95
C SER A 93 1.56 4.09 -7.38
N TYR A 94 0.83 5.16 -7.07
CA TYR A 94 -0.57 5.08 -6.64
C TYR A 94 -1.47 4.47 -7.70
N LYS A 95 -1.38 4.95 -8.95
CA LYS A 95 -2.14 4.38 -10.08
C LYS A 95 -1.85 2.88 -10.24
N ALA A 96 -0.58 2.48 -10.18
CA ALA A 96 -0.20 1.07 -10.24
C ALA A 96 -0.83 0.25 -9.10
N ARG A 97 -0.85 0.77 -7.86
CA ARG A 97 -1.55 0.11 -6.74
C ARG A 97 -3.05 -0.01 -7.01
N LYS A 98 -3.71 1.01 -7.56
CA LYS A 98 -5.14 0.95 -7.91
C LYS A 98 -5.44 -0.05 -9.01
N SER A 99 -4.61 -0.12 -10.05
CA SER A 99 -4.72 -1.17 -11.07
C SER A 99 -4.59 -2.57 -10.49
N TRP A 100 -3.66 -2.78 -9.54
CA TRP A 100 -3.55 -4.05 -8.81
C TRP A 100 -4.78 -4.35 -7.96
N GLN A 101 -5.31 -3.36 -7.23
CA GLN A 101 -6.54 -3.51 -6.46
C GLN A 101 -7.73 -3.89 -7.35
N MET A 102 -7.87 -3.26 -8.51
CA MET A 102 -8.90 -3.62 -9.49
C MET A 102 -8.75 -5.07 -9.96
N ARG A 103 -7.53 -5.52 -10.29
CA ARG A 103 -7.27 -6.92 -10.69
C ARG A 103 -7.68 -7.91 -9.59
N HIS A 104 -7.34 -7.61 -8.34
CA HIS A 104 -7.72 -8.44 -7.19
C HIS A 104 -9.24 -8.45 -6.97
N ALA A 105 -9.89 -7.28 -7.08
CA ALA A 105 -11.34 -7.17 -6.94
C ALA A 105 -12.07 -7.96 -8.04
N GLN A 106 -11.63 -7.84 -9.30
CA GLN A 106 -12.19 -8.60 -10.41
C GLN A 106 -12.06 -10.10 -10.17
N LEU A 107 -10.86 -10.59 -9.82
CA LEU A 107 -10.67 -12.00 -9.50
C LEU A 107 -11.59 -12.46 -8.34
N SER A 108 -11.78 -11.64 -7.32
CA SER A 108 -12.69 -11.97 -6.22
C SER A 108 -14.14 -12.04 -6.67
N MET A 109 -14.57 -11.12 -7.54
CA MET A 109 -15.93 -11.12 -8.11
C MET A 109 -16.16 -12.36 -8.97
N GLU A 110 -15.23 -12.67 -9.87
CA GLU A 110 -15.32 -13.81 -10.79
C GLU A 110 -15.39 -15.15 -10.01
N ARG A 111 -14.63 -15.26 -8.92
CA ARG A 111 -14.72 -16.41 -8.01
C ARG A 111 -16.10 -16.51 -7.36
N ALA A 112 -16.66 -15.40 -6.90
CA ALA A 112 -17.98 -15.38 -6.28
C ALA A 112 -19.07 -15.72 -7.31
N GLN A 113 -19.00 -15.15 -8.50
CA GLN A 113 -19.92 -15.40 -9.61
C GLN A 113 -19.89 -16.86 -10.07
N ALA A 114 -18.70 -17.46 -10.22
CA ALA A 114 -18.57 -18.88 -10.56
C ALA A 114 -19.23 -19.78 -9.50
N ALA A 115 -18.99 -19.52 -8.22
CA ALA A 115 -19.56 -20.31 -7.13
C ALA A 115 -21.09 -20.17 -7.06
N ILE A 116 -21.62 -18.94 -7.10
CA ILE A 116 -23.07 -18.69 -7.07
C ILE A 116 -23.74 -19.22 -8.34
N GLY A 117 -23.12 -19.10 -9.50
CA GLY A 117 -23.66 -19.62 -10.76
C GLY A 117 -23.75 -21.15 -10.77
N TYR A 118 -22.82 -21.84 -10.11
CA TYR A 118 -22.82 -23.30 -10.03
C TYR A 118 -23.74 -23.85 -8.93
N PHE A 119 -23.66 -23.31 -7.72
CA PHE A 119 -24.43 -23.81 -6.57
C PHE A 119 -25.81 -23.14 -6.42
N GLY A 120 -26.05 -22.01 -7.08
CA GLY A 120 -27.21 -21.17 -6.81
C GLY A 120 -26.95 -20.16 -5.68
N ASN A 121 -27.91 -19.25 -5.49
CA ASN A 121 -27.92 -18.31 -4.37
C ASN A 121 -28.56 -18.96 -3.12
N LEU A 122 -28.74 -18.18 -2.07
CA LEU A 122 -29.34 -18.65 -0.81
C LEU A 122 -30.79 -19.17 -0.93
N GLU A 123 -31.48 -18.89 -2.04
CA GLU A 123 -32.87 -19.25 -2.27
C GLU A 123 -33.02 -20.60 -2.99
N VAL A 124 -31.92 -21.16 -3.50
CA VAL A 124 -31.90 -22.41 -4.27
C VAL A 124 -31.26 -23.52 -3.44
N GLU A 125 -32.01 -24.61 -3.19
CA GLU A 125 -31.45 -25.80 -2.59
C GLU A 125 -30.47 -26.49 -3.57
N SER A 126 -29.22 -26.60 -3.16
CA SER A 126 -28.16 -27.22 -3.96
C SER A 126 -27.74 -28.55 -3.34
N THR A 127 -27.43 -29.55 -4.17
CA THR A 127 -26.87 -30.81 -3.68
C THR A 127 -25.47 -30.57 -3.10
N ILE A 128 -25.26 -31.01 -1.85
CA ILE A 128 -23.96 -30.90 -1.19
C ILE A 128 -22.96 -31.84 -1.89
N PRO A 129 -21.84 -31.35 -2.42
CA PRO A 129 -20.85 -32.21 -3.04
C PRO A 129 -20.19 -33.15 -2.03
N ALA A 130 -19.99 -34.41 -2.42
CA ALA A 130 -19.28 -35.40 -1.60
C ALA A 130 -17.75 -35.18 -1.54
N GLY A 131 -17.20 -34.25 -2.34
CA GLY A 131 -15.77 -33.97 -2.44
C GLY A 131 -15.48 -32.64 -3.15
N ALA A 132 -14.22 -32.43 -3.53
CA ALA A 132 -13.82 -31.21 -4.23
C ALA A 132 -14.50 -31.09 -5.60
N VAL A 133 -15.07 -29.91 -5.87
CA VAL A 133 -15.69 -29.57 -7.16
C VAL A 133 -14.86 -28.50 -7.83
N THR A 134 -14.42 -28.78 -9.06
CA THR A 134 -13.76 -27.80 -9.92
C THR A 134 -14.80 -27.09 -10.76
N ILE A 135 -15.04 -25.81 -10.47
CA ILE A 135 -15.99 -24.98 -11.21
C ILE A 135 -15.23 -24.26 -12.34
N PRO A 136 -15.60 -24.45 -13.62
CA PRO A 136 -14.97 -23.75 -14.72
C PRO A 136 -15.30 -22.26 -14.67
N SER A 137 -14.32 -21.43 -15.00
CA SER A 137 -14.47 -19.98 -15.16
C SER A 137 -13.44 -19.53 -16.19
N GLU A 138 -13.93 -19.04 -17.34
CA GLU A 138 -13.08 -18.62 -18.45
C GLU A 138 -12.10 -17.52 -18.02
N TYR A 139 -12.56 -16.57 -17.20
CA TYR A 139 -11.72 -15.51 -16.65
C TYR A 139 -10.59 -16.08 -15.80
N ILE A 140 -10.90 -16.96 -14.84
CA ILE A 140 -9.92 -17.52 -13.90
C ILE A 140 -8.93 -18.40 -14.66
N GLN A 141 -9.41 -19.23 -15.59
CA GLN A 141 -8.57 -20.11 -16.40
C GLN A 141 -7.67 -19.32 -17.36
N GLY A 142 -8.14 -18.17 -17.87
CA GLY A 142 -7.39 -17.28 -18.75
C GLY A 142 -6.34 -16.41 -18.05
N LEU A 143 -6.22 -16.48 -16.72
CA LEU A 143 -5.11 -15.82 -16.03
C LEU A 143 -3.80 -16.56 -16.32
N SER A 144 -2.74 -15.83 -16.68
CA SER A 144 -1.38 -16.39 -16.82
C SER A 144 -0.82 -16.80 -15.44
N TRP A 145 -1.23 -17.97 -14.94
CA TRP A 145 -0.81 -18.50 -13.63
C TRP A 145 0.70 -18.81 -13.54
N GLY A 146 1.43 -18.79 -14.67
CA GLY A 146 2.82 -19.24 -14.77
C GLY A 146 3.85 -18.21 -15.27
N ASP A 147 3.46 -16.98 -15.60
CA ASP A 147 4.42 -15.94 -16.00
C ASP A 147 4.87 -15.15 -14.76
N TYR A 148 5.89 -15.65 -14.06
CA TYR A 148 6.47 -15.03 -12.85
C TYR A 148 7.91 -14.54 -13.08
#